data_AF-A0A0F8Z0C1-F1
#
_entry.id   AF-A0A0F8Z0C1-F1
#
_cell.length_a   1.000
_cell.length_b   1.000
_cell.length_c   1.000
_cell.angle_alpha   90.00
_cell.angle_beta   90.00
_cell.angle_gamma   90.00
#
_symmetry.space_group_name_H-M   'P 1'
#
loop_
_entity.id
_entity.type
_entity.pdbx_description
1 polymer ?
#
loop_
_entity_poly.entity_id
_entity_poly.type
_entity_poly.pdbx_seq_one_letter_code
_entity_poly.pdbx_strand_id
1 'polypeptide(L)'
;MPSDLLRTVETARCTGHCCREFPLPFGPEKLKEQCRRNGQRNDITKAPVLDGDVIADMVVYRGFRRWSCDNIAEELQAQSEMHFYTCRHFDKESGDCAIYETRPRMCKDYPYRGTCGHSDCARRTKY
;
A
#
# COMPACT_ATOMS: atom_id res chain seq x y z
N MET A 1 -19.62 -4.06 -38.95
CA MET A 1 -18.46 -3.87 -38.06
C MET A 1 -18.98 -3.30 -36.76
N PRO A 2 -19.16 -4.08 -35.67
CA PRO A 2 -19.62 -3.50 -34.43
C PRO A 2 -18.45 -2.77 -33.77
N SER A 3 -18.62 -1.46 -33.75
CA SER A 3 -17.93 -0.42 -33.02
C SER A 3 -17.47 -0.83 -31.62
N ASP A 4 -16.19 -0.56 -31.37
CA ASP A 4 -15.48 -0.68 -30.11
C ASP A 4 -16.26 -0.06 -28.94
N LEU A 5 -16.72 -0.93 -28.05
CA LEU A 5 -17.07 -0.57 -26.68
C LEU A 5 -15.78 -0.12 -25.99
N LEU A 6 -15.59 1.20 -25.89
CA LEU A 6 -14.59 1.83 -25.03
C LEU A 6 -14.79 1.30 -23.60
N ARG A 7 -13.99 0.30 -23.22
CA ARG A 7 -13.84 -0.17 -21.84
C ARG A 7 -13.30 0.99 -21.02
N THR A 8 -14.16 1.68 -20.31
CA THR A 8 -13.74 2.59 -19.24
C THR A 8 -13.13 1.76 -18.12
N VAL A 9 -11.80 1.79 -18.03
CA VAL A 9 -11.06 1.18 -16.93
C VAL A 9 -10.97 2.22 -15.83
N GLU A 10 -11.72 2.04 -14.74
CA GLU A 10 -11.54 2.86 -13.53
C GLU A 10 -10.22 2.45 -12.85
N THR A 11 -9.15 3.20 -13.11
CA THR A 11 -7.80 3.00 -12.54
C THR A 11 -7.64 3.60 -11.14
N ALA A 12 -8.69 4.25 -10.63
CA ALA A 12 -8.71 4.97 -9.35
C ALA A 12 -8.97 4.07 -8.13
N ARG A 13 -9.26 2.77 -8.32
CA ARG A 13 -9.54 1.82 -7.22
C ARG A 13 -8.65 0.59 -7.30
N CYS A 14 -7.96 0.29 -6.20
CA CYS A 14 -7.19 -0.94 -6.05
C CYS A 14 -8.03 -2.05 -5.42
N THR A 15 -8.23 -3.18 -6.12
CA THR A 15 -8.98 -4.37 -5.65
C THR A 15 -8.27 -5.17 -4.56
N GLY A 16 -7.00 -4.86 -4.28
CA GLY A 16 -6.17 -5.60 -3.34
C GLY A 16 -4.85 -6.06 -3.91
N HIS A 17 -4.55 -5.79 -5.18
CA HIS A 17 -3.27 -6.14 -5.79
C HIS A 17 -2.06 -5.50 -5.07
N CYS A 18 -2.24 -4.32 -4.47
CA CYS A 18 -1.22 -3.69 -3.62
C CYS A 18 -0.88 -4.52 -2.37
N CYS A 19 -1.75 -5.44 -1.95
CA CYS A 19 -1.51 -6.34 -0.82
C CYS A 19 -0.49 -7.45 -1.15
N ARG A 20 -0.18 -7.70 -2.43
CA ARG A 20 0.78 -8.72 -2.87
C ARG A 20 2.17 -8.45 -2.28
N GLU A 21 2.67 -7.25 -2.51
CA GLU A 21 3.94 -6.76 -1.96
C GLU A 21 3.91 -5.22 -1.99
N PHE A 22 4.25 -4.58 -0.86
CA PHE A 22 4.31 -3.13 -0.77
C PHE A 22 5.41 -2.68 0.21
N PRO A 23 6.05 -1.53 -0.05
CA PRO A 23 7.08 -1.01 0.82
C PRO A 23 6.51 -0.05 1.89
N LEU A 24 7.09 -0.07 3.09
CA LEU A 24 6.90 0.90 4.15
C LEU A 24 8.27 1.44 4.61
N PRO A 25 8.33 2.70 5.10
CA PRO A 25 9.58 3.31 5.56
C PRO A 25 10.03 2.83 6.95
N PHE A 26 9.31 1.87 7.55
CA PHE A 26 9.58 1.38 8.90
C PHE A 26 9.55 -0.13 8.92
N GLY A 27 10.48 -0.73 9.67
CA GLY A 27 10.48 -2.15 10.01
C GLY A 27 9.37 -2.52 11.03
N PRO A 28 9.15 -3.82 11.29
CA PRO A 28 7.98 -4.31 12.04
C PRO A 28 7.90 -3.76 13.48
N GLU A 29 9.04 -3.61 14.16
CA GLU A 29 9.11 -3.04 15.51
C GLU A 29 8.67 -1.57 15.53
N LYS A 30 9.24 -0.77 14.62
CA LYS A 30 8.89 0.66 14.48
C LYS A 30 7.48 0.86 13.96
N LEU A 31 6.96 -0.04 13.13
CA LEU A 31 5.58 0.00 12.68
C LEU A 31 4.66 -0.04 13.89
N LYS A 32 4.78 -1.05 14.75
CA LYS A 32 3.99 -1.15 15.99
C LYS A 32 4.15 0.05 16.92
N GLU A 33 5.36 0.59 17.04
CA GLU A 33 5.63 1.78 17.86
C GLU A 33 4.97 3.05 17.32
N GLN A 34 4.99 3.26 16.00
CA GLN A 34 4.34 4.41 15.35
C GLN A 34 2.83 4.37 15.51
N CYS A 35 2.25 3.17 15.55
CA CYS A 35 0.82 2.97 15.74
C CYS A 35 0.38 3.42 17.14
N ARG A 36 1.16 3.04 18.17
CA ARG A 36 0.96 3.48 19.56
C ARG A 36 1.14 4.99 19.74
N ARG A 37 2.00 5.64 18.95
CA ARG A 37 2.28 7.07 19.02
C ARG A 37 1.28 7.96 18.28
N ASN A 38 0.44 7.41 17.39
CA ASN A 38 -0.48 8.21 16.55
C ASN A 38 -1.60 8.94 17.31
N GLY A 39 -1.70 8.80 18.63
CA GLY A 39 -2.50 9.65 19.51
C GLY A 39 -1.84 10.99 19.91
N GLN A 40 -0.57 11.23 19.53
CA GLN A 40 0.16 12.46 19.87
C GLN A 40 0.74 13.09 18.61
N ARG A 41 0.21 14.24 18.18
CA ARG A 41 0.73 14.97 17.01
C ARG A 41 0.89 16.46 17.27
N ASN A 42 2.11 16.94 16.99
CA ASN A 42 2.43 18.35 16.75
C ASN A 42 3.12 18.59 15.38
N ASP A 43 3.29 17.58 14.52
CA ASP A 43 3.97 17.77 13.23
C ASP A 43 3.00 17.68 12.05
N ILE A 44 2.81 18.84 11.40
CA ILE A 44 1.91 19.09 10.26
C ILE A 44 2.35 18.32 8.99
N THR A 45 3.58 17.77 8.96
CA THR A 45 4.17 17.15 7.77
C THR A 45 3.99 15.64 7.64
N LYS A 46 3.69 14.92 8.73
CA LYS A 46 3.35 13.49 8.67
C LYS A 46 1.84 13.42 8.69
N ALA A 47 1.15 12.51 8.02
CA ALA A 47 -0.26 12.19 8.32
C ALA A 47 -0.31 11.04 9.34
N PRO A 48 -1.26 11.01 10.31
CA PRO A 48 -1.30 9.91 11.26
C PRO A 48 -1.63 8.66 10.47
N VAL A 49 -0.95 7.56 10.75
CA VAL A 49 -1.42 6.27 10.26
C VAL A 49 -2.62 5.90 11.13
N LEU A 50 -3.80 6.41 10.75
CA LEU A 50 -5.03 6.31 11.55
C LEU A 50 -5.43 4.85 11.85
N ASP A 51 -4.99 3.89 11.02
CA ASP A 51 -5.23 2.47 11.23
C ASP A 51 -3.96 1.69 11.53
N GLY A 52 -2.94 2.36 12.08
CA GLY A 52 -1.62 1.77 12.23
C GLY A 52 -1.65 0.42 12.94
N ASP A 53 -2.31 0.32 14.09
CA ASP A 53 -2.33 -0.90 14.89
C ASP A 53 -3.00 -2.05 14.13
N VAL A 54 -4.11 -1.74 13.45
CA VAL A 54 -4.84 -2.70 12.61
C VAL A 54 -3.96 -3.17 11.44
N ILE A 55 -3.26 -2.25 10.79
CA ILE A 55 -2.33 -2.56 9.69
C ILE A 55 -1.17 -3.41 10.21
N ALA A 56 -0.61 -3.10 11.37
CA ALA A 56 0.52 -3.83 11.95
C ALA A 56 0.19 -5.31 12.19
N ASP A 57 -1.06 -5.63 12.54
CA ASP A 57 -1.53 -7.01 12.70
C ASP A 57 -1.83 -7.71 11.36
N MET A 58 -2.19 -6.94 10.34
CA MET A 58 -2.50 -7.44 8.99
C MET A 58 -1.25 -7.74 8.17
N VAL A 59 -0.14 -7.02 8.39
CA VAL A 59 1.06 -7.17 7.57
C VAL A 59 1.93 -8.36 7.98
N VAL A 60 2.56 -8.96 6.98
CA VAL A 60 3.57 -10.01 7.12
C VAL A 60 4.87 -9.47 6.53
N TYR A 61 5.88 -9.34 7.38
CA TYR A 61 7.18 -8.82 6.97
C TYR A 61 7.89 -9.79 6.01
N ARG A 62 8.39 -9.27 4.89
CA ARG A 62 9.08 -10.05 3.84
C ARG A 62 10.57 -9.80 3.80
N GLY A 63 11.05 -8.75 4.46
CA GLY A 63 12.44 -8.34 4.48
C GLY A 63 12.60 -6.88 4.14
N PHE A 64 13.84 -6.41 4.08
CA PHE A 64 14.17 -5.07 3.62
C PHE A 64 14.90 -5.17 2.28
N ARG A 65 14.77 -4.12 1.45
CA ARG A 65 15.63 -3.95 0.28
C ARG A 65 16.15 -2.53 0.30
N ARG A 66 17.45 -2.37 0.05
CA ARG A 66 18.05 -1.06 -0.12
C ARG A 66 17.53 -0.51 -1.44
N TRP A 67 16.78 0.58 -1.39
CA TRP A 67 16.43 1.29 -2.61
C TRP A 67 17.66 2.05 -3.08
N SER A 68 18.40 1.47 -4.04
CA SER A 68 19.50 2.16 -4.71
C SER A 68 18.90 3.10 -5.74
N CYS A 69 18.74 4.37 -5.39
CA CYS A 69 18.67 5.39 -6.43
C CYS A 69 20.11 5.57 -6.91
N ASP A 70 20.40 5.19 -8.14
CA ASP A 70 21.64 5.62 -8.79
C ASP A 70 21.64 7.16 -8.74
N ASN A 71 22.70 7.76 -8.17
CA ASN A 71 22.91 9.22 -8.00
C ASN A 71 22.38 9.92 -6.73
N ILE A 72 22.15 9.23 -5.60
CA ILE A 72 22.05 9.91 -4.29
C ILE A 72 23.31 9.71 -3.44
N ALA A 73 23.72 10.77 -2.74
CA ALA A 73 24.85 10.76 -1.81
C ALA A 73 24.68 9.63 -0.77
N GLU A 74 25.79 8.99 -0.38
CA GLU A 74 25.82 7.81 0.48
C GLU A 74 25.08 8.02 1.82
N GLU A 75 25.13 9.22 2.39
CA GLU A 75 24.42 9.60 3.61
C GLU A 75 22.89 9.63 3.47
N LEU A 76 22.39 9.86 2.24
CA LEU A 76 20.96 9.79 1.91
C LEU A 76 20.52 8.36 1.54
N GLN A 77 21.44 7.48 1.17
CA GLN A 77 21.12 6.06 0.90
C GLN A 77 20.75 5.29 2.17
N ALA A 78 21.26 5.68 3.34
CA ALA A 78 20.83 5.11 4.61
C ALA A 78 19.36 5.48 4.95
N GLN A 79 18.83 6.53 4.32
CA GLN A 79 17.43 6.96 4.48
C GLN A 79 16.49 6.34 3.44
N SER A 80 17.02 5.60 2.46
CA SER A 80 16.25 4.91 1.42
C SER A 80 16.05 3.42 1.72
N GLU A 81 16.13 3.02 3.00
CA GLU A 81 15.78 1.68 3.44
C GLU A 81 14.26 1.49 3.37
N MET A 82 13.82 0.61 2.45
CA MET A 82 12.42 0.26 2.31
C MET A 82 12.19 -1.16 2.85
N HIS A 83 11.22 -1.26 3.75
CA HIS A 83 10.80 -2.53 4.34
C HIS A 83 9.61 -3.07 3.56
N PHE A 84 9.73 -4.29 3.05
CA PHE A 84 8.72 -4.92 2.22
C PHE A 84 7.81 -5.80 3.06
N TYR A 85 6.52 -5.67 2.79
CA TYR A 85 5.45 -6.40 3.46
C TYR A 85 4.50 -7.02 2.43
N THR A 86 3.80 -8.05 2.86
CA THR A 86 2.59 -8.55 2.20
C THR A 86 1.44 -8.51 3.20
N CYS A 87 0.20 -8.49 2.75
CA CYS A 87 -0.96 -8.56 3.65
C CYS A 87 -1.40 -10.01 3.87
N ARG A 88 -1.77 -10.38 5.10
CA ARG A 88 -2.35 -11.70 5.40
C ARG A 88 -3.68 -11.97 4.68
N HIS A 89 -4.38 -10.92 4.25
CA HIS A 89 -5.66 -11.01 3.55
C HIS A 89 -5.51 -10.95 2.02
N PHE A 90 -4.28 -11.05 1.50
CA PHE A 90 -4.06 -11.19 0.07
C PHE A 90 -4.44 -12.61 -0.36
N ASP A 91 -5.45 -12.72 -1.22
CA ASP A 91 -5.79 -13.97 -1.86
C ASP A 91 -4.87 -14.19 -3.07
N LYS A 92 -4.08 -15.26 -3.02
CA LYS A 92 -3.11 -15.59 -4.06
C LYS A 92 -3.76 -16.15 -5.33
N GLU A 93 -4.96 -16.71 -5.23
CA GLU A 93 -5.67 -17.28 -6.37
C GLU A 93 -6.34 -16.19 -7.20
N SER A 94 -7.10 -15.30 -6.56
CA SER A 94 -7.77 -14.19 -7.25
C SER A 94 -6.88 -12.97 -7.49
N GLY A 95 -5.87 -12.75 -6.64
CA GLY A 95 -5.07 -11.52 -6.62
C GLY A 95 -5.72 -10.36 -5.86
N ASP A 96 -6.89 -10.58 -5.26
CA ASP A 96 -7.69 -9.55 -4.60
C ASP A 96 -7.54 -9.57 -3.07
N CYS A 97 -8.07 -8.53 -2.42
CA CYS A 97 -8.12 -8.46 -0.96
C CYS A 97 -9.34 -9.21 -0.44
N ALA A 98 -9.14 -10.25 0.37
CA ALA A 98 -10.21 -11.05 0.96
C ALA A 98 -11.14 -10.26 1.91
N ILE A 99 -10.69 -9.09 2.40
CA ILE A 99 -11.48 -8.20 3.27
C ILE A 99 -11.78 -6.86 2.59
N TYR A 100 -11.95 -6.85 1.26
CA TYR A 100 -12.06 -5.63 0.47
C TYR A 100 -13.07 -4.61 1.03
N GLU A 101 -14.28 -5.04 1.39
CA GLU A 101 -15.33 -4.15 1.89
C GLU A 101 -15.05 -3.61 3.30
N THR A 102 -14.40 -4.41 4.14
CA THR A 102 -14.09 -4.08 5.54
C THR A 102 -12.66 -3.58 5.73
N ARG A 103 -11.94 -3.30 4.64
CA ARG A 103 -10.54 -2.86 4.68
C ARG A 103 -10.38 -1.56 5.50
N PRO A 104 -9.25 -1.39 6.21
CA PRO A 104 -8.95 -0.18 6.98
C PRO A 104 -8.85 1.05 6.06
N ARG A 105 -8.98 2.25 6.62
CA ARG A 105 -8.99 3.51 5.87
C ARG A 105 -7.74 3.68 5.01
N MET A 106 -6.54 3.33 5.49
CA MET A 106 -5.32 3.33 4.67
C MET A 106 -5.52 2.57 3.34
N CYS A 107 -6.08 1.36 3.42
CA CYS A 107 -6.36 0.54 2.23
C CYS A 107 -7.55 1.08 1.42
N LYS A 108 -8.55 1.69 2.08
CA LYS A 108 -9.70 2.34 1.41
C LYS A 108 -9.28 3.50 0.54
N ASP A 109 -8.36 4.29 1.06
CA ASP A 109 -7.90 5.51 0.43
C ASP A 109 -6.87 5.20 -0.65
N TYR A 110 -6.13 4.08 -0.59
CA TYR A 110 -5.19 3.67 -1.64
C TYR A 110 -5.87 3.49 -3.02
N PRO A 111 -5.30 4.01 -4.13
CA PRO A 111 -3.95 4.60 -4.34
C PRO A 111 -3.81 6.09 -3.95
N TYR A 112 -4.58 6.56 -2.99
CA TYR A 112 -4.69 7.93 -2.52
C TYR A 112 -5.24 8.83 -3.63
N ARG A 113 -4.44 9.79 -4.10
CA ARG A 113 -4.80 10.68 -5.21
C ARG A 113 -4.24 10.21 -6.56
N GLY A 114 -3.60 9.03 -6.59
CA GLY A 114 -2.93 8.49 -7.78
C GLY A 114 -3.70 7.39 -8.49
N THR A 115 -3.02 6.69 -9.39
CA THR A 115 -3.47 5.44 -10.00
C THR A 115 -2.77 4.25 -9.33
N CYS A 116 -3.43 3.10 -9.31
CA CYS A 116 -2.80 1.88 -8.81
C CYS A 116 -1.65 1.46 -9.76
N GLY A 117 -0.44 1.24 -9.23
CA GLY A 117 0.74 0.87 -10.03
C GLY A 117 0.75 -0.58 -10.54
N HIS A 118 -0.27 -1.38 -10.22
CA HIS A 118 -0.39 -2.77 -10.66
C HIS A 118 -1.22 -2.83 -11.94
N SER A 119 -0.69 -3.46 -13.01
CA SER A 119 -1.37 -3.58 -14.32
C SER A 119 -2.73 -4.26 -14.24
N ASP A 120 -2.90 -5.19 -13.30
CA ASP A 120 -4.10 -6.00 -13.13
C ASP A 120 -5.12 -5.32 -12.20
N CYS A 121 -4.76 -4.14 -11.68
CA CYS A 121 -5.51 -3.37 -10.72
C CYS A 121 -6.53 -2.48 -11.43
N ALA A 122 -7.60 -3.11 -11.90
CA ALA A 122 -8.68 -2.47 -12.62
C ALA A 122 -9.98 -3.15 -12.24
N ARG A 123 -10.88 -2.46 -11.52
CA ARG A 123 -12.26 -2.95 -11.44
C ARG A 123 -12.89 -2.76 -12.81
N ARG A 124 -13.12 -3.86 -13.54
CA ARG A 124 -13.95 -3.83 -14.74
C ARG A 124 -15.41 -3.62 -14.31
N THR A 125 -15.92 -2.39 -14.36
CA THR A 125 -17.36 -2.16 -14.25
C THR A 125 -18.02 -2.59 -15.55
N LYS A 126 -18.74 -3.72 -15.53
CA LYS A 126 -19.77 -3.98 -16.55
C LYS A 126 -20.94 -3.04 -16.24
N TYR A 127 -21.19 -2.09 -17.11
CA TYR A 127 -22.50 -1.43 -17.20
C TYR A 127 -23.40 -2.29 -18.07
#